data_AF-A0A3D3M3R5-F1
#
_entry.id   AF-A0A3D3M3R5-F1
#
_cell.length_a   1.000
_cell.length_b   1.000
_cell.length_c   1.000
_cell.angle_alpha   90.00
_cell.angle_beta   90.00
_cell.angle_gamma   90.00
#
_symmetry.space_group_name_H-M   'P 1'
#
loop_
_entity.id
_entity.type
_entity.pdbx_description
1 polymer ?
#
loop_
_entity_poly.entity_id
_entity_poly.type
_entity_poly.pdbx_seq_one_letter_code
_entity_poly.pdbx_strand_id
1 'polypeptide(L)'
;MKLKVLLLGSLLLVSPLFQAHADSCRKNSYGGEDCRYDNGTKSSSRPNSYKGMDTTYSDGTKSNSRLNSYGGQDTRYSDGTKSYSRPNTSGGVDTNYSNGTKSNSRLNSYGGQDTRYNDGRKSSSRPNSYGAMDTRNSR
;
A
#
# COMPACT_ATOMS: atom_id res chain seq x y z
N MET A 1 -19.57 5.34 -22.03
CA MET A 1 -18.30 5.99 -21.61
C MET A 1 -17.49 4.96 -20.82
N LYS A 2 -16.36 4.49 -21.37
CA LYS A 2 -15.54 3.46 -20.72
C LYS A 2 -14.73 4.12 -19.61
N LEU A 3 -15.23 4.07 -18.37
CA LEU A 3 -14.48 4.48 -17.19
C LEU A 3 -13.32 3.48 -17.03
N LYS A 4 -12.18 3.79 -17.66
CA LYS A 4 -10.93 3.10 -17.37
C LYS A 4 -10.55 3.50 -15.96
N VAL A 5 -11.09 2.77 -14.99
CA VAL A 5 -10.63 2.82 -13.61
C VAL A 5 -9.20 2.29 -13.63
N LEU A 6 -8.25 3.20 -13.87
CA LEU A 6 -6.83 3.01 -13.59
C LEU A 6 -6.69 2.95 -12.06
N LEU A 7 -7.21 1.89 -11.44
CA LEU A 7 -6.87 1.48 -10.07
C LEU A 7 -5.48 0.84 -10.13
N LEU A 8 -4.48 1.64 -10.45
CA LEU A 8 -3.08 1.25 -10.50
C LEU A 8 -2.29 2.44 -9.93
N GLY A 9 -1.99 2.38 -8.64
CA GLY A 9 -1.04 3.31 -8.02
C GLY A 9 -1.50 3.93 -6.72
N SER A 10 -1.90 3.09 -5.76
CA SER A 10 -1.69 3.39 -4.34
C SER A 10 -2.02 2.13 -3.55
N LEU A 11 -1.19 1.10 -3.70
CA LEU A 11 -1.16 0.05 -2.69
C LEU A 11 -0.35 0.63 -1.53
N LEU A 12 -1.01 1.05 -0.45
CA LEU A 12 -0.33 1.37 0.80
C LEU A 12 0.31 0.07 1.31
N LEU A 13 1.54 -0.19 0.85
CA LEU A 13 2.39 -1.30 1.25
C LEU A 13 2.91 -1.04 2.66
N VAL A 14 2.07 -1.27 3.66
CA VAL A 14 2.46 -1.27 5.07
C VAL A 14 3.21 -2.58 5.34
N SER A 15 4.48 -2.48 5.72
CA SER A 15 5.18 -3.63 6.29
C SER A 15 4.56 -3.97 7.66
N PRO A 16 4.00 -5.16 7.85
CA PRO A 16 3.38 -5.56 9.12
C PRO A 16 4.40 -5.70 10.26
N LEU A 17 5.68 -5.88 9.96
CA LEU A 17 6.75 -6.06 10.96
C LEU A 17 7.14 -4.78 11.68
N PHE A 18 7.01 -3.63 11.04
CA PHE A 18 7.58 -2.39 11.57
C PHE A 18 6.60 -1.26 11.73
N GLN A 19 5.29 -1.50 11.55
CA GLN A 19 4.28 -0.44 11.64
C GLN A 19 4.67 0.80 10.82
N ALA A 20 5.52 0.60 9.80
CA ALA A 20 6.19 1.66 9.10
C ALA A 20 5.27 2.12 7.99
N HIS A 21 5.06 3.41 7.93
CA HIS A 21 4.17 4.02 6.94
C HIS A 21 5.02 4.67 5.86
N ALA A 22 4.68 4.42 4.60
CA ALA A 22 5.42 4.99 3.48
C ALA A 22 5.17 6.50 3.43
N ASP A 23 6.17 7.31 3.78
CA ASP A 23 6.12 8.78 3.76
C ASP A 23 6.13 9.33 2.34
N SER A 24 6.94 8.74 1.47
CA SER A 24 7.06 9.18 0.08
C SER A 24 7.38 8.00 -0.81
N CYS A 25 6.64 7.87 -1.90
CA CYS A 25 6.92 6.90 -2.95
C CYS A 25 7.21 7.61 -4.26
N ARG A 26 7.95 6.95 -5.16
CA ARG A 26 8.18 7.39 -6.53
C ARG A 26 8.11 6.19 -7.45
N LYS A 27 7.63 6.37 -8.68
CA LYS A 27 7.70 5.32 -9.70
C LYS A 27 9.16 5.02 -10.04
N ASN A 28 9.48 3.74 -10.20
CA ASN A 28 10.79 3.27 -10.64
C ASN A 28 10.72 2.75 -12.09
N SER A 29 11.90 2.50 -12.68
CA SER A 29 12.03 2.02 -14.05
C SER A 29 11.54 0.59 -14.28
N TYR A 30 11.21 -0.14 -13.22
CA TYR A 30 10.69 -1.51 -13.29
C TYR A 30 9.16 -1.58 -13.29
N GLY A 31 8.49 -0.43 -13.35
CA GLY A 31 7.02 -0.35 -13.34
C GLY A 31 6.40 -0.51 -11.94
N GLY A 32 7.22 -0.46 -10.89
CA GLY A 32 6.75 -0.36 -9.51
C GLY A 32 7.15 0.95 -8.86
N GLU A 33 7.29 0.92 -7.54
CA GLU A 33 7.55 2.09 -6.72
C GLU A 33 8.73 1.85 -5.77
N ASP A 34 9.56 2.89 -5.61
CA ASP A 34 10.51 2.99 -4.52
C ASP A 34 9.92 3.88 -3.43
N CYS A 35 9.81 3.37 -2.21
CA CYS A 35 9.23 4.10 -1.08
C CYS A 35 10.25 4.31 0.04
N ARG A 36 10.11 5.43 0.74
CA ARG A 36 10.77 5.71 2.02
C ARG A 36 9.72 5.73 3.10
N TYR A 37 10.04 5.13 4.24
CA TYR A 37 9.16 5.02 5.39
C TYR A 37 9.60 5.94 6.52
N ASP A 38 8.65 6.27 7.40
CA ASP A 38 8.83 7.12 8.59
C ASP A 38 9.91 6.61 9.56
N ASN A 39 10.11 5.30 9.64
CA ASN A 39 11.16 4.68 10.43
C ASN A 39 12.54 4.63 9.75
N GLY A 40 12.69 5.22 8.55
CA GLY A 40 13.92 5.25 7.78
C GLY A 40 14.15 4.04 6.86
N THR A 41 13.34 2.98 6.97
CA THR A 41 13.35 1.85 6.03
C THR A 41 13.01 2.33 4.62
N LYS A 42 13.52 1.64 3.61
CA LYS A 42 13.17 1.85 2.20
C LYS A 42 12.63 0.56 1.62
N SER A 43 11.80 0.68 0.58
CA SER A 43 11.40 -0.46 -0.23
C SER A 43 11.52 -0.17 -1.71
N SER A 44 11.66 -1.23 -2.49
CA SER A 44 11.56 -1.18 -3.95
C SER A 44 10.66 -2.33 -4.41
N SER A 45 9.68 -1.98 -5.24
CA SER A 45 8.70 -2.93 -5.77
C SER A 45 8.78 -3.04 -7.28
N ARG A 46 8.36 -4.21 -7.79
CA ARG A 46 8.20 -4.47 -9.23
C ARG A 46 6.95 -5.35 -9.47
N PRO A 47 6.26 -5.20 -10.60
CA PRO A 47 5.17 -6.10 -10.96
C PRO A 47 5.64 -7.54 -11.10
N ASN A 48 4.78 -8.49 -10.73
CA ASN A 48 5.03 -9.92 -10.89
C ASN A 48 3.99 -10.59 -11.82
N SER A 49 4.20 -11.86 -12.13
CA SER A 49 3.33 -12.64 -13.05
C SER A 49 1.90 -12.86 -12.52
N TYR A 50 1.64 -12.56 -11.24
CA TYR A 50 0.33 -12.72 -10.59
C TYR A 50 -0.49 -11.43 -10.54
N LYS A 51 -0.14 -10.45 -11.38
CA LYS A 51 -0.79 -9.12 -11.42
C LYS A 51 -0.75 -8.40 -10.07
N GLY A 52 0.25 -8.71 -9.24
CA GLY A 52 0.59 -7.98 -8.03
C GLY A 52 2.05 -7.52 -8.08
N MET A 53 2.66 -7.33 -6.92
CA MET A 53 3.99 -6.74 -6.77
C MET A 53 4.90 -7.62 -5.91
N ASP A 54 6.17 -7.73 -6.31
CA ASP A 54 7.25 -8.18 -5.45
C ASP A 54 7.94 -6.97 -4.85
N THR A 55 7.98 -6.89 -3.51
CA THR A 55 8.59 -5.77 -2.79
C THR A 55 9.74 -6.28 -1.93
N THR A 56 10.88 -5.60 -2.00
CA THR A 56 12.02 -5.84 -1.11
C THR A 56 12.22 -4.62 -0.23
N TYR A 57 12.39 -4.85 1.07
CA TYR A 57 12.63 -3.84 2.08
C TYR A 57 14.12 -3.81 2.45
N SER A 58 14.63 -2.66 2.84
CA SER A 58 16.04 -2.49 3.22
C SER A 58 16.43 -3.23 4.51
N ASP A 59 15.45 -3.66 5.30
CA ASP A 59 15.63 -4.52 6.47
C ASP A 59 15.74 -6.02 6.13
N GLY A 60 15.70 -6.37 4.84
CA GLY A 60 15.78 -7.74 4.34
C GLY A 60 14.43 -8.44 4.20
N THR A 61 13.34 -7.85 4.70
CA THR A 61 11.98 -8.37 4.51
C THR A 61 11.61 -8.34 3.04
N LYS A 62 10.83 -9.32 2.60
CA LYS A 62 10.25 -9.36 1.25
C LYS A 62 8.74 -9.55 1.35
N SER A 63 8.02 -9.01 0.39
CA SER A 63 6.61 -9.32 0.20
C SER A 63 6.30 -9.67 -1.25
N ASN A 64 5.32 -10.53 -1.43
CA ASN A 64 4.75 -10.88 -2.72
C ASN A 64 3.24 -10.68 -2.62
N SER A 65 2.68 -9.88 -3.52
CA SER A 65 1.24 -9.71 -3.63
C SER A 65 0.70 -10.26 -4.94
N ARG A 66 -0.59 -10.58 -4.94
CA ARG A 66 -1.36 -11.02 -6.10
C ARG A 66 -2.78 -10.47 -6.05
N LEU A 67 -3.38 -10.25 -7.20
CA LEU A 67 -4.79 -9.86 -7.28
C LEU A 67 -5.70 -11.00 -6.77
N ASN A 68 -6.69 -10.67 -5.94
CA ASN A 68 -7.68 -11.63 -5.45
C ASN A 68 -9.04 -11.47 -6.16
N SER A 69 -9.95 -12.42 -5.93
CA SER A 69 -11.26 -12.48 -6.59
C SER A 69 -12.20 -11.31 -6.24
N TYR A 70 -11.84 -10.51 -5.23
CA TYR A 70 -12.62 -9.35 -4.80
C TYR A 70 -12.06 -8.04 -5.36
N GLY A 71 -11.07 -8.11 -6.26
CA GLY A 71 -10.45 -6.95 -6.89
C GLY A 71 -9.43 -6.21 -6.02
N GLY A 72 -9.10 -6.76 -4.84
CA GLY A 72 -7.98 -6.28 -4.03
C GLY A 72 -6.78 -7.21 -4.15
N GLN A 73 -5.90 -7.20 -3.15
CA GLN A 73 -4.68 -8.02 -3.15
C GLN A 73 -4.54 -8.89 -1.91
N ASP A 74 -4.05 -10.11 -2.13
CA ASP A 74 -3.46 -10.95 -1.08
C ASP A 74 -1.97 -10.66 -1.06
N THR A 75 -1.40 -10.34 0.10
CA THR A 75 0.04 -10.13 0.27
C THR A 75 0.60 -11.09 1.30
N ARG A 76 1.74 -11.71 0.98
CA ARG A 76 2.51 -12.54 1.92
C ARG A 76 3.86 -11.88 2.16
N TYR A 77 4.26 -11.83 3.42
CA TYR A 77 5.56 -11.33 3.85
C TYR A 77 6.47 -12.50 4.26
N SER A 78 7.78 -12.29 4.18
CA SER A 78 8.80 -13.33 4.45
C SER A 78 8.90 -13.73 5.92
N ASP A 79 8.39 -12.92 6.84
CA ASP A 79 8.21 -13.21 8.27
C ASP A 79 6.99 -14.10 8.58
N GLY A 80 6.21 -14.46 7.56
CA GLY A 80 5.01 -15.28 7.69
C GLY A 80 3.72 -14.50 7.91
N THR A 81 3.77 -13.18 8.08
CA THR A 81 2.53 -12.38 8.13
C THR A 81 1.89 -12.30 6.74
N LYS A 82 0.57 -12.13 6.75
CA LYS A 82 -0.24 -12.03 5.53
C LYS A 82 -1.19 -10.85 5.66
N SER A 83 -1.51 -10.23 4.53
CA SER A 83 -2.60 -9.28 4.44
C SER A 83 -3.56 -9.65 3.32
N TYR A 84 -4.81 -9.27 3.52
CA TYR A 84 -5.89 -9.41 2.57
C TYR A 84 -6.57 -8.06 2.42
N SER A 85 -6.69 -7.59 1.18
CA SER A 85 -7.31 -6.31 0.89
C SER A 85 -8.45 -6.43 -0.11
N ARG A 86 -9.41 -5.51 -0.04
CA ARG A 86 -10.52 -5.37 -0.99
C ARG A 86 -10.95 -3.91 -1.13
N PRO A 87 -11.40 -3.46 -2.31
CA PRO A 87 -12.02 -2.16 -2.46
C PRO A 87 -13.26 -2.02 -1.57
N ASN A 88 -13.55 -0.80 -1.11
CA ASN A 88 -14.76 -0.48 -0.35
C ASN A 88 -15.61 0.59 -1.04
N THR A 89 -16.82 0.82 -0.52
CA THR A 89 -17.80 1.76 -1.10
C THR A 89 -17.39 3.23 -1.01
N SER A 90 -16.38 3.56 -0.18
CA SER A 90 -15.84 4.91 -0.07
C SER A 90 -14.72 5.20 -1.10
N GLY A 91 -14.56 4.31 -2.09
CA GLY A 91 -13.53 4.40 -3.12
C GLY A 91 -12.12 4.11 -2.63
N GLY A 92 -11.95 3.66 -1.38
CA GLY A 92 -10.67 3.21 -0.83
C GLY A 92 -10.62 1.69 -0.70
N VAL A 93 -9.84 1.22 0.27
CA VAL A 93 -9.49 -0.19 0.46
C VAL A 93 -9.61 -0.56 1.94
N ASP A 94 -10.24 -1.72 2.19
CA ASP A 94 -10.17 -2.39 3.48
C ASP A 94 -9.03 -3.40 3.46
N THR A 95 -8.14 -3.36 4.45
CA THR A 95 -7.05 -4.33 4.60
C THR A 95 -7.11 -4.98 5.97
N ASN A 96 -7.01 -6.31 5.99
CA ASN A 96 -6.90 -7.12 7.20
C ASN A 96 -5.54 -7.81 7.20
N TYR A 97 -4.87 -7.81 8.35
CA TYR A 97 -3.60 -8.50 8.55
C TYR A 97 -3.78 -9.71 9.46
N SER A 98 -2.96 -10.74 9.27
CA SER A 98 -3.00 -11.98 10.06
C SER A 98 -2.67 -11.78 11.54
N ASN A 99 -2.04 -10.66 11.90
CA ASN A 99 -1.77 -10.26 13.29
C ASN A 99 -2.96 -9.55 13.97
N GLY A 100 -4.13 -9.49 13.32
CA GLY A 100 -5.34 -8.86 13.84
C GLY A 100 -5.45 -7.35 13.60
N THR A 101 -4.40 -6.70 13.09
CA THR A 101 -4.49 -5.29 12.68
C THR A 101 -5.37 -5.15 11.44
N LYS A 102 -6.06 -4.01 11.34
CA LYS A 102 -6.96 -3.68 10.24
C LYS A 102 -6.82 -2.23 9.86
N SER A 103 -7.00 -1.93 8.59
CA SER A 103 -7.09 -0.56 8.08
C SER A 103 -8.27 -0.40 7.13
N ASN A 104 -8.86 0.78 7.14
CA ASN A 104 -9.87 1.22 6.19
C ASN A 104 -9.42 2.55 5.61
N SER A 105 -9.42 2.65 4.28
CA SER A 105 -9.15 3.89 3.59
C SER A 105 -10.33 4.38 2.76
N ARG A 106 -10.30 5.67 2.44
CA ARG A 106 -11.27 6.36 1.56
C ARG A 106 -10.55 7.37 0.70
N LEU A 107 -11.10 7.69 -0.48
CA LEU A 107 -10.58 8.78 -1.29
C LEU A 107 -10.71 10.12 -0.57
N ASN A 108 -9.72 10.99 -0.72
CA ASN A 108 -9.75 12.36 -0.22
C ASN A 108 -9.82 13.38 -1.37
N SER A 109 -10.08 14.65 -1.04
CA SER A 109 -10.24 15.74 -2.00
C SER A 109 -8.97 16.09 -2.78
N TYR A 110 -7.82 15.58 -2.38
CA TYR A 110 -6.53 15.81 -3.03
C TYR A 110 -6.19 14.71 -4.04
N GLY A 111 -7.08 13.74 -4.25
CA GLY A 111 -6.85 12.61 -5.16
C GLY A 111 -5.98 11.50 -4.59
N GLY A 112 -5.69 11.53 -3.28
CA GLY A 112 -5.08 10.41 -2.54
C GLY A 112 -6.10 9.74 -1.63
N GLN A 113 -5.62 9.13 -0.53
CA GLN A 113 -6.47 8.40 0.40
C GLN A 113 -6.23 8.79 1.86
N ASP A 114 -7.30 8.90 2.63
CA ASP A 114 -7.25 8.93 4.10
C ASP A 114 -7.40 7.50 4.62
N THR A 115 -6.46 7.02 5.42
CA THR A 115 -6.47 5.67 6.01
C THR A 115 -6.58 5.77 7.53
N ARG A 116 -7.40 4.90 8.12
CA ARG A 116 -7.50 4.71 9.58
C ARG A 116 -7.17 3.28 9.94
N TYR A 117 -6.43 3.11 11.02
CA TYR A 117 -6.08 1.82 11.58
C TYR A 117 -6.90 1.54 12.84
N ASN A 118 -7.09 0.27 13.17
CA ASN A 118 -7.86 -0.13 14.35
C ASN A 118 -7.17 0.18 15.70
N ASP A 119 -5.89 0.59 15.67
CA ASP A 119 -5.14 1.06 16.84
C ASP A 119 -5.11 2.59 16.96
N GLY A 120 -5.98 3.28 16.23
CA GLY A 120 -6.17 4.73 16.31
C GLY A 120 -5.32 5.55 15.34
N ARG A 121 -4.25 4.95 14.80
CA ARG A 121 -3.37 5.63 13.83
C ARG A 121 -4.12 6.03 12.56
N LYS A 122 -3.65 7.09 11.92
CA LYS A 122 -4.21 7.62 10.68
C LYS A 122 -3.11 8.05 9.72
N SER A 123 -3.40 7.98 8.43
CA SER A 123 -2.56 8.55 7.40
C SER A 123 -3.39 9.25 6.35
N SER A 124 -2.81 10.23 5.66
CA SER A 124 -3.43 10.90 4.54
C SER A 124 -2.40 11.04 3.42
N SER A 125 -2.71 10.51 2.25
CA SER A 125 -1.85 10.58 1.08
C SER A 125 -2.36 11.57 0.03
N ARG A 126 -1.43 12.05 -0.80
CA ARG A 126 -1.71 12.90 -1.96
C ARG A 126 -0.72 12.61 -3.08
N PRO A 127 -1.11 12.77 -4.36
CA PRO A 127 -0.21 12.60 -5.48
C PRO A 127 0.99 13.57 -5.40
N ASN A 128 2.16 13.09 -5.82
CA ASN A 128 3.37 13.90 -5.91
C ASN A 128 3.84 14.06 -7.38
N SER A 129 4.82 14.92 -7.60
CA SER A 129 5.37 15.21 -8.94
C SER A 129 6.11 14.03 -9.57
N TYR A 130 6.37 12.95 -8.82
CA TYR A 130 7.01 11.72 -9.30
C TYR A 130 5.99 10.67 -9.76
N GLY A 131 4.72 11.04 -9.86
CA GLY A 131 3.64 10.17 -10.34
C GLY A 131 3.28 9.04 -9.37
N ALA A 132 3.60 9.23 -8.09
CA ALA A 132 3.24 8.36 -6.97
C ALA A 132 2.62 9.22 -5.85
N MET A 133 2.73 8.79 -4.58
CA MET A 133 2.06 9.44 -3.45
C MET A 133 3.07 9.87 -2.36
N ASP A 134 2.79 11.02 -1.74
CA ASP A 134 3.33 11.41 -0.45
C ASP A 134 2.27 11.18 0.62
N THR A 135 2.66 10.63 1.78
CA THR A 135 1.78 10.31 2.89
C THR A 135 2.22 11.04 4.14
N ARG A 136 1.25 11.59 4.86
CA ARG A 136 1.45 12.13 6.20
C ARG A 136 0.80 11.21 7.22
N ASN A 137 1.56 10.79 8.21
CA ASN A 137 1.12 9.92 9.29
C ASN A 137 0.80 10.72 10.55
N SER A 138 -0.21 10.29 11.30
CA SER A 138 -0.64 10.91 12.57
C SER A 138 -1.17 9.85 13.53
N ARG A 139 -1.01 10.09 14.84
CA ARG A 139 -1.64 9.29 15.90
C ARG A 139 -2.97 9.87 16.30
#